data_AF-A0A348PQM9-F1
#
_entry.id   AF-A0A348PQM9-F1
#
_cell.length_a   1.000
_cell.length_b   1.000
_cell.length_c   1.000
_cell.angle_alpha   90.00
_cell.angle_beta   90.00
_cell.angle_gamma   90.00
#
_symmetry.space_group_name_H-M   'P 1'
#
loop_
_entity.id
_entity.type
_entity.pdbx_description
1 polymer ?
#
loop_
_entity_poly.entity_id
_entity_poly.type
_entity_poly.pdbx_seq_one_letter_code
_entity_poly.pdbx_strand_id
1 'polypeptide(L)'
;MGIIARLFGNTNTSSDVNLLDGKVPTKDQFVIDEPLTNPVLTQYPVPSQIGPYEKIVALSEISHYDEAVHEVYHSKGLLNLESKISGLKLVFKNATFESIEVLEDRILELEQHEALCSSHEQFEEALMWSRKRVNLERKVTRLKQAYNDADSGQGMISEIIESYKRGYFFAKGQLLNSIED
;
A
#
# COMPACT_ATOMS: atom_id res chain seq x y z
N MET A 1 15.28 15.00 -40.07
CA MET A 1 16.69 14.72 -40.40
C MET A 1 17.38 14.38 -39.06
N GLY A 2 17.46 13.12 -38.61
CA GLY A 2 18.40 12.09 -39.05
C GLY A 2 19.84 12.53 -38.69
N ILE A 3 20.61 11.89 -37.79
CA ILE A 3 21.20 10.54 -37.87
C ILE A 3 21.71 10.08 -36.48
N ILE A 4 21.85 8.76 -36.36
CA ILE A 4 22.12 7.86 -35.23
C ILE A 4 23.62 7.68 -34.91
N ALA A 5 23.91 7.51 -33.60
CA ALA A 5 24.96 6.73 -32.89
C ALA A 5 26.45 6.75 -33.31
N ARG A 6 27.33 6.71 -32.29
CA ARG A 6 28.17 5.54 -31.87
C ARG A 6 29.06 5.92 -30.68
N LEU A 7 28.86 5.27 -29.52
CA LEU A 7 29.61 4.12 -28.99
C LEU A 7 30.99 4.48 -28.38
N PHE A 8 31.05 4.32 -27.05
CA PHE A 8 32.21 3.98 -26.20
C PHE A 8 33.55 4.70 -26.44
N GLY A 9 33.90 5.53 -25.46
CA GLY A 9 35.26 5.99 -25.22
C GLY A 9 35.44 6.26 -23.73
N ASN A 10 35.66 5.20 -22.95
CA ASN A 10 36.17 5.32 -21.59
C ASN A 10 37.61 5.82 -21.68
N THR A 11 37.88 7.07 -21.32
CA THR A 11 39.24 7.57 -21.11
C THR A 11 39.32 8.26 -19.76
N ASN A 12 39.52 7.43 -18.74
CA ASN A 12 40.16 7.82 -17.49
C ASN A 12 41.51 8.46 -17.80
N THR A 13 41.59 9.78 -17.75
CA THR A 13 42.88 10.49 -17.61
C THR A 13 43.18 10.62 -16.12
N SER A 14 43.69 9.54 -15.55
CA SER A 14 44.43 9.56 -14.29
C SER A 14 45.75 10.28 -14.56
N SER A 15 45.96 11.37 -13.82
CA SER A 15 47.18 12.17 -13.84
C SER A 15 48.35 11.40 -13.20
N ASP A 16 49.43 11.31 -13.97
CA ASP A 16 50.83 11.33 -13.56
C ASP A 16 51.29 10.39 -12.43
N VAL A 17 51.61 9.15 -12.81
CA VAL A 17 52.54 8.30 -12.06
C VAL A 17 53.95 8.55 -12.59
N ASN A 18 54.81 9.12 -11.74
CA ASN A 18 56.24 9.32 -11.99
C ASN A 18 56.94 7.99 -12.33
N LEU A 19 57.29 7.82 -13.61
CA LEU A 19 58.14 6.76 -14.14
C LEU A 19 59.61 7.09 -13.87
N LEU A 20 60.13 6.81 -12.67
CA LEU A 20 61.58 6.84 -12.39
C LEU A 20 61.88 6.14 -11.05
N ASP A 21 61.59 4.85 -10.94
CA ASP A 21 62.44 3.96 -10.13
C ASP A 21 62.34 2.52 -10.61
N GLY A 22 63.47 1.96 -11.02
CA GLY A 22 63.61 0.66 -11.68
C GLY A 22 63.46 -0.52 -10.73
N LYS A 23 62.31 -0.66 -10.06
CA LYS A 23 61.95 -1.86 -9.29
C LYS A 23 60.68 -2.47 -9.86
N VAL A 24 60.85 -3.52 -10.66
CA VAL A 24 59.76 -4.41 -11.07
C VAL A 24 59.50 -5.38 -9.92
N PRO A 25 58.31 -5.39 -9.28
CA PRO A 25 57.98 -6.42 -8.31
C PRO A 25 57.62 -7.72 -9.04
N THR A 26 58.42 -8.76 -8.82
CA THR A 26 58.18 -10.13 -9.24
C THR A 26 57.05 -10.78 -8.46
N LYS A 27 56.12 -11.42 -9.19
CA LYS A 27 55.15 -12.45 -8.76
C LYS A 27 54.15 -12.10 -7.66
N ASP A 28 52.87 -12.16 -8.04
CA ASP A 28 51.73 -12.67 -7.27
C ASP A 28 51.60 -12.21 -5.81
N GLN A 29 51.19 -10.95 -5.64
CA GLN A 29 50.42 -10.53 -4.46
C GLN A 29 49.31 -9.58 -4.90
N PHE A 30 48.32 -10.11 -5.64
CA PHE A 30 46.98 -9.54 -5.64
C PHE A 30 46.27 -10.03 -4.38
N VAL A 31 46.61 -9.46 -3.23
CA VAL A 31 45.69 -9.45 -2.08
C VAL A 31 44.75 -8.30 -2.35
N ILE A 32 43.63 -8.61 -2.99
CA ILE A 32 42.48 -7.72 -2.98
C ILE A 32 41.95 -7.83 -1.56
N ASP A 33 42.25 -6.85 -0.70
CA ASP A 33 41.47 -6.62 0.50
C ASP A 33 40.02 -6.56 0.05
N GLU A 34 39.21 -7.49 0.58
CA GLU A 34 37.81 -7.66 0.24
C GLU A 34 37.11 -6.30 0.14
N PRO A 35 36.34 -6.04 -0.92
CA PRO A 35 35.50 -4.85 -0.90
C PRO A 35 34.56 -5.03 0.28
N LEU A 36 34.61 -4.13 1.26
CA LEU A 36 33.56 -3.94 2.26
C LEU A 36 32.28 -3.54 1.52
N THR A 37 31.63 -4.52 0.90
CA THR A 37 30.23 -4.44 0.54
C THR A 37 29.48 -4.57 1.85
N ASN A 38 29.20 -3.44 2.48
CA ASN A 38 27.96 -3.32 3.22
C ASN A 38 26.88 -3.03 2.17
N PRO A 39 26.16 -4.04 1.63
CA PRO A 39 24.87 -3.70 1.10
C PRO A 39 24.05 -3.30 2.33
N VAL A 40 23.72 -2.00 2.45
CA VAL A 40 22.55 -1.61 3.24
C VAL A 40 21.35 -2.16 2.49
N LEU A 41 21.15 -3.47 2.65
CA LEU A 41 19.88 -4.13 2.41
C LEU A 41 19.00 -3.69 3.57
N THR A 42 18.44 -2.49 3.47
CA THR A 42 17.10 -2.28 4.00
C THR A 42 16.17 -3.17 3.17
N GLN A 43 16.16 -4.45 3.51
CA GLN A 43 15.01 -5.31 3.26
C GLN A 43 13.88 -4.72 4.09
N TYR A 44 13.22 -3.71 3.53
CA TYR A 44 11.88 -3.40 3.94
C TYR A 44 11.09 -4.70 3.77
N PRO A 45 10.35 -5.15 4.81
CA PRO A 45 9.50 -6.32 4.67
C PRO A 45 8.63 -6.09 3.44
N VAL A 46 8.59 -7.06 2.53
CA VAL A 46 7.72 -7.01 1.34
C VAL A 46 6.33 -6.66 1.86
N PRO A 47 5.83 -5.44 1.63
CA PRO A 47 4.51 -5.09 2.10
C PRO A 47 3.54 -6.01 1.38
N SER A 48 2.42 -6.32 2.01
CA SER A 48 1.20 -6.72 1.29
C SER A 48 1.20 -6.12 -0.13
N GLN A 49 1.08 -6.96 -1.17
CA GLN A 49 1.11 -6.51 -2.58
C GLN A 49 0.09 -5.40 -2.88
N ILE A 50 -0.89 -5.24 -1.98
CA ILE A 50 -1.94 -4.23 -1.99
C ILE A 50 -1.64 -3.22 -0.87
N GLY A 51 -1.55 -1.94 -1.21
CA GLY A 51 -1.32 -0.87 -0.24
C GLY A 51 -2.49 -0.66 0.74
N PRO A 52 -2.30 0.08 1.84
CA PRO A 52 -3.32 0.27 2.88
C PRO A 52 -4.65 0.82 2.35
N TYR A 53 -4.58 1.79 1.43
CA TYR A 53 -5.77 2.35 0.79
C TYR A 53 -6.48 1.32 -0.09
N GLU A 54 -5.72 0.62 -0.92
CA GLU A 54 -6.25 -0.37 -1.86
C GLU A 54 -6.90 -1.56 -1.12
N LYS A 55 -6.42 -1.88 0.09
CA LYS A 55 -7.05 -2.88 0.97
C LYS A 55 -8.47 -2.46 1.37
N ILE A 56 -8.70 -1.19 1.70
CA ILE A 56 -10.03 -0.68 2.05
C ILE A 56 -10.96 -0.67 0.84
N VAL A 57 -10.45 -0.27 -0.32
CA VAL A 57 -11.21 -0.33 -1.57
C VAL A 57 -11.64 -1.77 -1.87
N ALA A 58 -10.71 -2.72 -1.79
CA ALA A 58 -11.02 -4.13 -1.98
C ALA A 58 -12.07 -4.62 -0.96
N LEU A 59 -11.95 -4.23 0.31
CA LEU A 59 -12.95 -4.56 1.33
C LEU A 59 -14.34 -4.01 0.99
N SER A 60 -14.44 -2.77 0.48
CA SER A 60 -15.73 -2.19 0.07
C SER A 60 -16.39 -2.89 -1.11
N GLU A 61 -15.62 -3.57 -1.96
CA GLU A 61 -16.10 -4.24 -3.17
C GLU A 61 -16.53 -5.70 -2.92
N ILE A 62 -16.22 -6.26 -1.74
CA ILE A 62 -16.58 -7.65 -1.41
C ILE A 62 -18.09 -7.77 -1.24
N SER A 63 -18.70 -8.68 -2.01
CA SER A 63 -20.10 -9.04 -1.83
C SER A 63 -20.30 -9.93 -0.61
N HIS A 64 -21.18 -9.50 0.30
CA HIS A 64 -21.60 -10.28 1.46
C HIS A 64 -22.97 -10.98 1.26
N TYR A 65 -23.38 -11.20 0.00
CA TYR A 65 -24.68 -11.80 -0.30
C TYR A 65 -24.77 -13.25 0.18
N ASP A 66 -23.83 -14.10 -0.25
CA ASP A 66 -23.85 -15.53 0.06
C ASP A 66 -23.67 -15.80 1.56
N GLU A 67 -22.83 -14.99 2.22
CA GLU A 67 -22.68 -15.01 3.67
C GLU A 67 -24.01 -14.75 4.38
N ALA A 68 -24.72 -13.69 3.99
CA ALA A 68 -26.02 -13.37 4.58
C ALA A 68 -27.05 -14.48 4.35
N VAL A 69 -27.08 -15.06 3.15
CA VAL A 69 -27.97 -16.19 2.83
C VAL A 69 -27.68 -17.39 3.73
N HIS A 70 -26.41 -17.78 3.82
CA HIS A 70 -25.97 -18.89 4.65
C HIS A 70 -26.31 -18.68 6.14
N GLU A 71 -26.02 -17.50 6.69
CA GLU A 71 -26.32 -17.19 8.09
C GLU A 71 -27.82 -17.21 8.40
N VAL A 72 -28.66 -16.70 7.50
CA VAL A 72 -30.12 -16.71 7.68
C VAL A 72 -30.66 -18.13 7.66
N TYR A 73 -30.20 -18.99 6.75
CA TYR A 73 -30.60 -20.39 6.74
C TYR A 73 -30.14 -21.13 8.00
N HIS A 74 -28.88 -20.95 8.41
CA HIS A 74 -28.33 -21.59 9.61
C HIS A 74 -29.06 -21.17 10.88
N SER A 75 -29.47 -19.90 10.97
CA SER A 75 -30.25 -19.36 12.10
C SER A 75 -31.76 -19.61 11.99
N LYS A 76 -32.23 -20.35 10.97
CA LYS A 76 -33.66 -20.58 10.69
C LYS A 76 -34.48 -19.27 10.64
N GLY A 77 -33.87 -18.20 10.13
CA GLY A 77 -34.54 -16.89 10.00
C GLY A 77 -34.55 -16.02 11.27
N LEU A 78 -33.99 -16.47 12.39
CA LEU A 78 -33.94 -15.73 13.66
C LEU A 78 -32.80 -14.70 13.75
N LEU A 79 -32.13 -14.43 12.64
CA LEU A 79 -31.00 -13.50 12.58
C LEU A 79 -31.46 -12.04 12.75
N ASN A 80 -30.81 -11.32 13.68
CA ASN A 80 -30.99 -9.88 13.83
C ASN A 80 -30.14 -9.12 12.80
N LEU A 81 -30.81 -8.57 11.79
CA LEU A 81 -30.19 -7.81 10.70
C LEU A 81 -29.45 -6.56 11.19
N GLU A 82 -30.03 -5.80 12.12
CA GLU A 82 -29.44 -4.55 12.60
C GLU A 82 -28.15 -4.79 13.37
N SER A 83 -28.13 -5.84 14.21
CA SER A 83 -26.93 -6.25 14.92
C SER A 83 -25.81 -6.65 13.94
N LYS A 84 -26.15 -7.40 12.88
CA LYS A 84 -25.18 -7.81 11.85
C LYS A 84 -24.66 -6.64 11.03
N ILE A 85 -25.52 -5.72 10.61
CA ILE A 85 -25.11 -4.48 9.93
C ILE A 85 -24.18 -3.65 10.84
N SER A 86 -24.50 -3.54 12.13
CA SER A 86 -23.65 -2.82 13.10
C SER A 86 -22.28 -3.48 13.23
N GLY A 87 -22.21 -4.81 13.20
CA GLY A 87 -20.96 -5.56 13.15
C GLY A 87 -20.13 -5.25 11.89
N LEU A 88 -20.75 -5.29 10.70
CA LEU A 88 -20.09 -4.95 9.44
C LEU A 88 -19.57 -3.50 9.43
N LYS A 89 -20.37 -2.56 9.94
CA LYS A 89 -19.96 -1.16 10.14
C LYS A 89 -18.70 -1.03 10.98
N LEU A 90 -18.68 -1.71 12.13
CA LEU A 90 -17.55 -1.68 13.03
C LEU A 90 -16.29 -2.28 12.41
N VAL A 91 -16.41 -3.42 11.73
CA VAL A 91 -15.26 -4.08 11.07
C VAL A 91 -14.66 -3.17 9.99
N PHE A 92 -15.50 -2.60 9.12
CA PHE A 92 -15.05 -1.68 8.09
C PHE A 92 -14.40 -0.42 8.67
N LYS A 93 -15.01 0.15 9.71
CA LYS A 93 -14.51 1.35 10.39
C LYS A 93 -13.15 1.12 11.04
N ASN A 94 -12.96 0.00 11.72
CA ASN A 94 -11.68 -0.36 12.34
C ASN A 94 -10.59 -0.58 11.28
N ALA A 95 -10.88 -1.33 10.21
CA ALA A 95 -9.93 -1.52 9.11
C ALA A 95 -9.53 -0.18 8.47
N THR A 96 -10.50 0.71 8.27
CA THR A 96 -10.28 2.05 7.73
C THR A 96 -9.39 2.89 8.64
N PHE A 97 -9.63 2.84 9.95
CA PHE A 97 -8.83 3.53 10.96
C PHE A 97 -7.36 3.06 10.93
N GLU A 98 -7.12 1.75 10.98
CA GLU A 98 -5.77 1.18 10.89
C GLU A 98 -5.06 1.63 9.60
N SER A 99 -5.78 1.69 8.48
CA SER A 99 -5.21 2.12 7.21
C SER A 99 -4.90 3.62 7.17
N ILE A 100 -5.64 4.44 7.91
CA ILE A 100 -5.33 5.87 8.08
C ILE A 100 -4.03 6.02 8.86
N GLU A 101 -3.88 5.35 10.01
CA GLU A 101 -2.68 5.44 10.85
C GLU A 101 -1.41 5.09 10.06
N VAL A 102 -1.42 3.97 9.34
CA VAL A 102 -0.27 3.53 8.51
C VAL A 102 0.08 4.56 7.43
N LEU A 103 -0.92 5.22 6.84
CA LEU A 103 -0.68 6.23 5.81
C LEU A 103 -0.20 7.56 6.40
N GLU A 104 -0.67 7.93 7.61
CA GLU A 104 -0.20 9.12 8.32
C GLU A 104 1.26 8.97 8.77
N ASP A 105 1.65 7.80 9.27
CA ASP A 105 3.05 7.49 9.57
C ASP A 105 3.92 7.60 8.31
N ARG A 106 3.44 7.06 7.18
CA ARG A 106 4.16 7.15 5.91
C ARG A 106 4.26 8.59 5.39
N ILE A 107 3.25 9.42 5.62
CA ILE A 107 3.31 10.86 5.29
C ILE A 107 4.41 11.53 6.10
N LEU A 108 4.49 11.26 7.40
CA LEU A 108 5.52 11.82 8.28
C LEU A 108 6.94 11.43 7.83
N GLU A 109 7.14 10.16 7.45
CA GLU A 109 8.43 9.71 6.88
C GLU A 109 8.80 10.48 5.61
N LEU A 110 7.83 10.71 4.72
CA LEU A 110 8.05 11.45 3.48
C LEU A 110 8.37 12.93 3.73
N GLU A 111 7.78 13.55 4.75
CA GLU A 111 8.12 14.92 5.17
C GLU A 111 9.57 15.03 5.65
N GLN A 112 10.04 14.04 6.41
CA GLN A 112 11.43 13.99 6.86
C GLN A 112 12.41 13.84 5.68
N HIS A 113 12.08 12.98 4.71
CA HIS A 113 12.89 12.84 3.49
C HIS A 113 12.89 14.11 2.63
N GLU A 114 11.74 14.77 2.47
CA GLU A 114 11.63 16.04 1.75
C GLU A 114 12.49 17.12 2.40
N ALA A 115 12.45 17.25 3.73
CA ALA A 115 13.25 18.21 4.49
C ALA A 115 14.75 17.93 4.38
N LEU A 116 15.15 16.65 4.42
CA LEU A 116 16.55 16.24 4.29
C LEU A 116 17.10 16.50 2.88
N CYS A 117 16.38 16.14 1.81
CA CYS A 117 16.81 16.46 0.45
C CYS A 117 16.89 17.99 0.24
N SER A 118 15.95 18.74 0.80
CA SER A 118 15.95 20.21 0.72
C SER A 118 17.16 20.84 1.40
N SER A 119 17.61 20.32 2.54
CA SER A 119 18.79 20.83 3.25
C SER A 119 20.12 20.51 2.54
N HIS A 120 20.13 19.51 1.65
CA HIS A 120 21.28 19.13 0.83
C HIS A 120 21.20 19.68 -0.60
N GLU A 121 20.31 20.64 -0.88
CA GLU A 121 20.10 21.25 -2.20
C GLU A 121 19.70 20.25 -3.31
N GLN A 122 19.14 19.09 -2.92
CA GLN A 122 18.67 18.04 -3.83
C GLN A 122 17.22 18.30 -4.26
N PHE A 123 17.00 19.36 -5.04
CA PHE A 123 15.66 19.85 -5.39
C PHE A 123 14.78 18.83 -6.13
N GLU A 124 15.35 18.06 -7.07
CA GLU A 124 14.57 17.07 -7.83
C GLU A 124 14.05 15.93 -6.95
N GLU A 125 14.87 15.46 -6.01
CA GLU A 125 14.50 14.41 -5.06
C GLU A 125 13.46 14.92 -4.05
N ALA A 126 13.64 16.13 -3.52
CA ALA A 126 12.66 16.77 -2.64
C ALA A 126 11.28 16.89 -3.35
N LEU A 127 11.24 17.32 -4.61
CA LEU A 127 10.01 17.40 -5.39
C LEU A 127 9.36 16.03 -5.59
N MET A 128 10.15 14.98 -5.81
CA MET A 128 9.65 13.61 -5.93
C MET A 128 9.00 13.11 -4.64
N TRP A 129 9.60 13.39 -3.47
CA TRP A 129 9.02 13.05 -2.17
C TRP A 129 7.75 13.84 -1.89
N SER A 130 7.76 15.14 -2.17
CA SER A 130 6.59 16.02 -2.05
C SER A 130 5.39 15.52 -2.85
N ARG A 131 5.61 15.09 -4.11
CA ARG A 131 4.55 14.50 -4.96
C ARG A 131 3.98 13.20 -4.39
N LYS A 132 4.83 12.33 -3.84
CA LYS A 132 4.38 11.09 -3.18
C LYS A 132 3.54 11.40 -1.95
N ARG A 133 3.98 12.36 -1.13
CA ARG A 133 3.27 12.80 0.08
C ARG A 133 1.87 13.32 -0.24
N VAL A 134 1.74 14.24 -1.19
CA VAL A 134 0.45 14.80 -1.63
C VAL A 134 -0.51 13.70 -2.13
N ASN A 135 0.01 12.66 -2.78
CA ASN A 135 -0.83 11.51 -3.18
C ASN A 135 -1.37 10.76 -1.95
N LEU A 136 -0.52 10.49 -0.94
CA LEU A 136 -0.95 9.83 0.29
C LEU A 136 -1.95 10.69 1.09
N GLU A 137 -1.73 12.00 1.20
CA GLU A 137 -2.65 12.93 1.87
C GLU A 137 -4.07 12.89 1.25
N ARG A 138 -4.17 12.82 -0.08
CA ARG A 138 -5.45 12.65 -0.77
C ARG A 138 -6.11 11.33 -0.43
N LYS A 139 -5.35 10.23 -0.36
CA LYS A 139 -5.87 8.92 0.05
C LYS A 139 -6.36 8.96 1.50
N VAL A 140 -5.60 9.54 2.41
CA VAL A 140 -6.00 9.73 3.82
C VAL A 140 -7.29 10.54 3.92
N THR A 141 -7.43 11.62 3.15
CA THR A 141 -8.65 12.43 3.16
C THR A 141 -9.88 11.60 2.75
N ARG A 142 -9.74 10.76 1.72
CA ARG A 142 -10.82 9.84 1.31
C ARG A 142 -11.15 8.80 2.38
N LEU A 143 -10.13 8.24 3.04
CA LEU A 143 -10.36 7.27 4.12
C LEU A 143 -10.99 7.92 5.36
N LYS A 144 -10.60 9.15 5.72
CA LYS A 144 -11.24 9.91 6.82
C LYS A 144 -12.71 10.16 6.53
N GLN A 145 -13.05 10.48 5.29
CA GLN A 145 -14.45 10.58 4.86
C GLN A 145 -15.16 9.22 5.01
N ALA A 146 -14.58 8.14 4.49
CA ALA A 146 -15.15 6.79 4.60
C ALA A 146 -15.34 6.34 6.06
N TYR A 147 -14.40 6.69 6.95
CA TYR A 147 -14.49 6.40 8.39
C TYR A 147 -15.69 7.12 9.04
N ASN A 148 -15.92 8.39 8.68
CA ASN A 148 -17.06 9.16 9.19
C ASN A 148 -18.39 8.64 8.63
N ASP A 149 -18.41 8.29 7.34
CA ASP A 149 -19.61 7.77 6.66
C ASP A 149 -19.97 6.34 7.09
N ALA A 150 -19.03 5.60 7.69
CA ALA A 150 -19.24 4.22 8.13
C ALA A 150 -20.39 4.08 9.14
N ASP A 151 -20.52 5.04 10.07
CA ASP A 151 -21.57 5.00 11.10
C ASP A 151 -22.96 5.18 10.49
N SER A 152 -23.11 6.08 9.52
CA SER A 152 -24.36 6.28 8.78
C SER A 152 -24.62 5.14 7.77
N GLY A 153 -23.59 4.37 7.42
CA GLY A 153 -23.68 3.30 6.42
C GLY A 153 -23.67 3.83 4.98
N GLN A 154 -23.00 4.96 4.77
CA GLN A 154 -22.90 5.66 3.48
C GLN A 154 -21.48 5.55 2.91
N GLY A 155 -21.30 6.02 1.67
CA GLY A 155 -20.00 6.02 1.02
C GLY A 155 -19.51 4.60 0.75
N MET A 156 -18.24 4.33 1.03
CA MET A 156 -17.60 3.05 0.68
C MET A 156 -18.26 1.83 1.31
N ILE A 157 -18.94 1.95 2.45
CA ILE A 157 -19.58 0.81 3.11
C ILE A 157 -20.99 0.49 2.57
N SER A 158 -21.58 1.37 1.75
CA SER A 158 -22.99 1.21 1.35
C SER A 158 -23.20 -0.09 0.57
N GLU A 159 -22.27 -0.45 -0.31
CA GLU A 159 -22.38 -1.66 -1.14
C GLU A 159 -22.29 -2.94 -0.31
N ILE A 160 -21.39 -2.98 0.69
CA ILE A 160 -21.30 -4.08 1.67
C ILE A 160 -22.66 -4.27 2.36
N ILE A 161 -23.23 -3.18 2.89
CA ILE A 161 -24.49 -3.22 3.64
C ILE A 161 -25.66 -3.65 2.74
N GLU A 162 -25.75 -3.09 1.53
CA GLU A 162 -26.80 -3.43 0.59
C GLU A 162 -26.69 -4.88 0.12
N SER A 163 -25.47 -5.35 -0.16
CA SER A 163 -25.24 -6.74 -0.54
C SER A 163 -25.69 -7.71 0.54
N TYR A 164 -25.35 -7.43 1.80
CA TYR A 164 -25.78 -8.22 2.93
C TYR A 164 -27.31 -8.22 3.09
N LYS A 165 -27.94 -7.03 3.00
CA LYS A 165 -29.41 -6.89 3.06
C LYS A 165 -30.11 -7.70 1.97
N ARG A 166 -29.61 -7.67 0.73
CA ARG A 166 -30.17 -8.45 -0.39
C ARG A 166 -30.17 -9.95 -0.07
N GLY A 167 -29.04 -10.48 0.42
CA GLY A 167 -28.93 -11.89 0.80
C GLY A 167 -29.85 -12.26 1.97
N TYR A 168 -29.91 -11.39 2.98
CA TYR A 168 -30.79 -11.57 4.13
C TYR A 168 -32.26 -11.69 3.73
N PHE A 169 -32.78 -10.72 2.95
CA PHE A 169 -34.20 -10.71 2.57
C PHE A 169 -34.53 -11.84 1.60
N PHE A 170 -33.62 -12.20 0.70
CA PHE A 170 -33.78 -13.35 -0.17
C PHE A 170 -33.98 -14.65 0.64
N ALA A 171 -33.05 -14.97 1.54
CA ALA A 171 -33.13 -16.20 2.33
C ALA A 171 -34.34 -16.23 3.27
N LYS A 172 -34.69 -15.07 3.85
CA LYS A 172 -35.88 -14.95 4.72
C LYS A 172 -37.18 -15.19 3.95
N GLY A 173 -37.30 -14.68 2.73
CA GLY A 173 -38.44 -14.93 1.86
C GLY A 173 -38.58 -16.42 1.49
N GLN A 174 -37.47 -17.08 1.17
CA GLN A 174 -37.45 -18.51 0.86
C GLN A 174 -37.91 -19.37 2.05
N LEU A 175 -37.45 -19.05 3.26
CA LEU A 175 -37.86 -19.76 4.48
C LEU A 175 -39.37 -19.61 4.75
N LEU A 176 -39.93 -18.43 4.52
CA LEU A 176 -41.37 -18.21 4.70
C LEU A 176 -42.19 -19.04 3.70
N ASN A 177 -41.80 -19.03 2.42
CA ASN A 177 -42.49 -19.79 1.38
C ASN A 177 -42.41 -21.31 1.65
N SER A 178 -41.30 -21.80 2.20
CA SER A 178 -41.16 -23.23 2.53
C SER A 178 -42.01 -23.73 3.70
N ILE A 179 -42.66 -22.83 4.44
CA ILE A 179 -43.59 -23.17 5.53
C ILE A 179 -45.04 -23.21 5.03
N GLU A 180 -45.33 -22.54 3.91
CA GLU A 180 -46.67 -22.45 3.33
C GLU A 180 -47.02 -23.64 2.41
N ASP A 181 -46.02 -24.42 1.99
CA ASP A 181 -46.14 -25.69 1.25
C ASP A 181 -46.12 -26.92 2.20
#